data_AF-A0A085WUG1-F1
#
_entry.id   AF-A0A085WUG1-F1
#
_cell.length_a   1.000
_cell.length_b   1.000
_cell.length_c   1.000
_cell.angle_alpha   90.00
_cell.angle_beta   90.00
_cell.angle_gamma   90.00
#
_symmetry.space_group_name_H-M   'P 1'
#
loop_
_entity.id
_entity.type
_entity.pdbx_description
1 polymer ?
#
loop_
_entity_poly.entity_id
_entity_poly.type
_entity_poly.pdbx_seq_one_letter_code
_entity_poly.pdbx_strand_id
1 'polypeptide(L)'
;MPKTMTLSQVMKQLEGQGDEKVRQRYVRDGAGDNVFGVLLGKIRGLAEALGTNHGLGLELWATGNHEARILACMLLDPAALTEKEARALLEPLSNQTLVDELVGRVLVHAPIAEALQVRWMDGSKELPRRAGWKLLAGRIARGLAKDLDVRATLARIEHELPPAPYRVKEGINFCLVWIGLHLPAYTQEAIAIGERLGRWDPRPIPKGCTSSYAPEWIAASLALRRGEKTEARKAMDAAAKAKATPARKKSAGKRPPAKKRAR
;
A
#
# COMPACT_ATOMS: atom_id res chain seq x y z
N MET A 1 -16.75 20.89 -18.01
CA MET A 1 -15.78 21.83 -17.40
C MET A 1 -15.55 21.40 -15.96
N PRO A 2 -14.30 21.28 -15.48
CA PRO A 2 -14.05 20.97 -14.07
C PRO A 2 -14.72 22.03 -13.20
N LYS A 3 -15.43 21.60 -12.14
CA LYS A 3 -16.04 22.54 -11.20
C LYS A 3 -14.93 23.34 -10.53
N THR A 4 -14.90 24.65 -10.73
CA THR A 4 -13.98 25.53 -10.01
C THR A 4 -14.46 25.62 -8.57
N MET A 5 -13.87 24.82 -7.69
CA MET A 5 -14.12 24.88 -6.25
C MET A 5 -12.97 25.58 -5.55
N THR A 6 -13.29 26.41 -4.56
CA THR A 6 -12.28 27.03 -3.69
C THR A 6 -11.80 26.04 -2.63
N LEU A 7 -10.63 26.29 -2.03
CA LEU A 7 -10.12 25.52 -0.90
C LEU A 7 -11.17 25.33 0.20
N SER A 8 -11.83 26.42 0.60
CA SER A 8 -12.87 26.39 1.66
C SER A 8 -14.03 25.45 1.32
N GLN A 9 -14.49 25.47 0.07
CA GLN A 9 -15.56 24.58 -0.38
C GLN A 9 -15.13 23.11 -0.37
N VAL A 10 -13.90 22.83 -0.81
CA VAL A 10 -13.34 21.46 -0.81
C VAL A 10 -13.16 20.94 0.62
N MET A 11 -12.60 21.76 1.51
CA MET A 11 -12.42 21.40 2.92
C MET A 11 -13.75 21.12 3.62
N LYS A 12 -14.76 21.98 3.42
CA LYS A 12 -16.10 21.76 3.95
C LYS A 12 -16.74 20.46 3.43
N GLN A 13 -16.51 20.14 2.15
CA GLN A 13 -17.02 18.90 1.58
C GLN A 13 -16.32 17.67 2.15
N LEU A 14 -14.99 17.71 2.34
CA LEU A 14 -14.25 16.62 2.98
C LEU A 14 -14.73 16.41 4.42
N GLU A 15 -14.83 17.48 5.20
CA GLU A 15 -15.32 17.43 6.58
C GLU A 15 -16.73 16.84 6.66
N GLY A 16 -17.67 17.31 5.82
CA GLY A 16 -19.03 16.79 5.77
C GLY A 16 -19.14 15.32 5.30
N GLN A 17 -18.08 14.75 4.73
CA GLN A 17 -18.00 13.35 4.33
C GLN A 17 -17.32 12.45 5.38
N GLY A 18 -16.82 13.03 6.46
CA GLY A 18 -16.12 12.35 7.55
C GLY A 18 -16.99 11.34 8.30
N ASP A 19 -16.32 10.34 8.87
CA ASP A 19 -16.90 9.32 9.73
C ASP A 19 -16.00 9.13 10.95
N GLU A 20 -16.59 9.20 12.16
CA GLU A 20 -15.82 9.18 13.41
C GLU A 20 -15.08 7.85 13.63
N LYS A 21 -15.65 6.71 13.20
CA LYS A 21 -14.95 5.40 13.34
C LYS A 21 -13.77 5.33 12.38
N VAL A 22 -13.91 5.88 11.18
CA VAL A 22 -12.82 5.99 10.21
C VAL A 22 -11.75 6.94 10.72
N ARG A 23 -12.12 8.08 11.30
CA ARG A 23 -11.21 9.04 11.92
C ARG A 23 -10.40 8.38 13.03
N GLN A 24 -11.06 7.72 13.99
CA GLN A 24 -10.40 7.01 15.09
C GLN A 24 -9.41 5.95 14.59
N ARG A 25 -9.80 5.21 13.54
CA ARG A 25 -8.90 4.25 12.88
C ARG A 25 -7.67 4.94 12.33
N TYR A 26 -7.82 6.01 11.56
CA TYR A 26 -6.68 6.72 10.96
C TYR A 26 -5.76 7.33 12.01
N VAL A 27 -6.32 7.92 13.08
CA VAL A 27 -5.53 8.43 14.21
C VAL A 27 -4.71 7.30 14.84
N ARG A 28 -5.34 6.17 15.15
CA ARG A 28 -4.65 4.98 15.69
C ARG A 28 -3.56 4.46 14.75
N ASP A 29 -3.78 4.56 13.44
CA ASP A 29 -2.84 4.13 12.41
C ASP A 29 -1.75 5.21 12.12
N GLY A 30 -1.79 6.36 12.81
CA GLY A 30 -0.72 7.37 12.82
C GLY A 30 -0.95 8.61 11.96
N ALA A 31 -2.18 8.88 11.50
CA ALA A 31 -2.50 10.03 10.65
C ALA A 31 -2.34 11.42 11.33
N GLY A 32 -2.20 11.46 12.66
CA GLY A 32 -2.20 12.69 13.45
C GLY A 32 -3.61 13.15 13.82
N ASP A 33 -3.75 14.38 14.32
CA ASP A 33 -5.02 14.88 14.88
C ASP A 33 -5.89 15.63 13.86
N ASN A 34 -5.28 16.23 12.83
CA ASN A 34 -5.99 16.95 11.76
C ASN A 34 -6.49 15.97 10.70
N VAL A 35 -7.57 15.26 11.04
CA VAL A 35 -8.14 14.14 10.27
C VAL A 35 -9.66 14.23 10.32
N PHE A 36 -10.31 14.13 9.16
CA PHE A 36 -11.78 14.13 9.07
C PHE A 36 -12.40 12.73 9.11
N GLY A 37 -11.65 11.70 8.75
CA GLY A 37 -12.15 10.33 8.66
C GLY A 37 -12.85 10.04 7.34
N VAL A 38 -12.32 10.53 6.21
CA VAL A 38 -12.94 10.32 4.88
C VAL A 38 -12.42 9.03 4.26
N LEU A 39 -13.33 8.19 3.76
CA LEU A 39 -12.95 7.00 3.01
C LEU A 39 -12.33 7.37 1.66
N LEU A 40 -11.26 6.67 1.28
CA LEU A 40 -10.50 6.91 0.05
C LEU A 40 -11.37 6.92 -1.23
N GLY A 41 -12.44 6.11 -1.27
CA GLY A 41 -13.38 6.12 -2.40
C GLY A 41 -14.09 7.47 -2.59
N LYS A 42 -14.46 8.16 -1.51
CA LYS A 42 -15.07 9.50 -1.59
C LYS A 42 -14.05 10.55 -2.03
N ILE A 43 -12.81 10.45 -1.52
CA ILE A 43 -11.70 11.32 -1.93
C ILE A 43 -11.43 11.19 -3.43
N ARG A 44 -11.41 9.96 -3.96
CA ARG A 44 -11.25 9.69 -5.40
C ARG A 44 -12.37 10.29 -6.24
N GLY A 45 -13.62 10.19 -5.79
CA GLY A 45 -14.75 10.82 -6.47
C GLY A 45 -14.64 12.35 -6.52
N LEU A 46 -14.10 12.96 -5.46
CA LEU A 46 -13.84 14.41 -5.45
C LEU A 46 -12.67 14.77 -6.36
N ALA A 47 -11.59 13.98 -6.36
CA ALA A 47 -10.46 14.18 -7.26
C ALA A 47 -10.87 14.09 -8.74
N GLU A 48 -11.74 13.13 -9.09
CA GLU A 48 -12.28 12.98 -10.45
C GLU A 48 -13.06 14.22 -10.89
N ALA A 49 -13.86 14.82 -10.00
CA ALA A 49 -14.63 16.02 -10.30
C ALA A 49 -13.76 17.29 -10.46
N LEU A 50 -12.64 17.36 -9.74
CA LEU A 50 -11.73 18.51 -9.73
C LEU A 50 -10.69 18.43 -10.86
N GLY A 51 -10.23 17.23 -11.21
CA GLY A 51 -9.13 17.00 -12.14
C GLY A 51 -7.78 17.50 -11.60
N THR A 52 -6.77 17.52 -12.46
CA THR A 52 -5.46 18.10 -12.13
C THR A 52 -5.61 19.60 -11.88
N ASN A 53 -5.21 20.05 -10.70
CA ASN A 53 -5.20 21.45 -10.29
C ASN A 53 -4.05 21.66 -9.31
N HIS A 54 -2.88 22.01 -9.85
CA HIS A 54 -1.64 22.10 -9.07
C HIS A 54 -1.73 23.15 -7.94
N GLY A 55 -2.29 24.34 -8.22
CA GLY A 55 -2.47 25.40 -7.22
C GLY A 55 -3.35 24.96 -6.04
N LEU A 56 -4.53 24.41 -6.33
CA LEU A 56 -5.42 23.87 -5.30
C LEU A 56 -4.78 22.69 -4.56
N GLY A 57 -4.01 21.84 -5.26
CA GLY A 57 -3.26 20.75 -4.64
C GLY A 57 -2.26 21.25 -3.60
N LEU A 58 -1.49 22.29 -3.90
CA LEU A 58 -0.56 22.92 -2.95
C LEU A 58 -1.30 23.54 -1.76
N GLU A 59 -2.41 24.25 -2.00
CA GLU A 59 -3.24 24.82 -0.95
C GLU A 59 -3.80 23.75 0.00
N LEU A 60 -4.35 22.67 -0.56
CA LEU A 60 -4.83 21.52 0.21
C LEU A 60 -3.72 20.86 1.02
N TRP A 61 -2.52 20.73 0.45
CA TRP A 61 -1.38 20.15 1.15
C TRP A 61 -0.99 20.98 2.38
N ALA A 62 -1.00 22.30 2.24
CA ALA A 62 -0.64 23.26 3.27
C ALA A 62 -1.59 23.23 4.48
N THR A 63 -2.85 22.79 4.31
CA THR A 63 -3.81 22.67 5.43
C THR A 63 -3.35 21.72 6.53
N GLY A 64 -2.44 20.79 6.23
CA GLY A 64 -2.01 19.75 7.17
C GLY A 64 -3.02 18.63 7.40
N ASN A 65 -4.22 18.73 6.82
CA ASN A 65 -5.26 17.73 7.01
C ASN A 65 -4.93 16.46 6.21
N HIS A 66 -5.10 15.30 6.84
CA HIS A 66 -4.70 14.02 6.26
C HIS A 66 -5.41 13.73 4.94
N GLU A 67 -6.74 13.85 4.90
CA GLU A 67 -7.50 13.57 3.69
C GLU A 67 -7.35 14.66 2.63
N ALA A 68 -7.17 15.93 3.03
CA ALA A 68 -6.82 17.00 2.11
C ALA A 68 -5.47 16.76 1.43
N ARG A 69 -4.46 16.23 2.14
CA ARG A 69 -3.17 15.84 1.57
C ARG A 69 -3.27 14.64 0.64
N ILE A 70 -4.10 13.65 0.96
CA ILE A 70 -4.38 12.54 0.02
C ILE A 70 -5.04 13.08 -1.25
N LEU A 71 -6.01 13.98 -1.12
CA LEU A 71 -6.64 14.64 -2.27
C LEU A 71 -5.61 15.43 -3.08
N ALA A 72 -4.76 16.22 -2.42
CA ALA A 72 -3.68 16.96 -3.07
C ALA A 72 -2.78 16.06 -3.92
N CYS A 73 -2.40 14.87 -3.45
CA CYS A 73 -1.63 13.91 -4.25
C CYS A 73 -2.32 13.46 -5.55
N MET A 74 -3.64 13.63 -5.67
CA MET A 74 -4.40 13.33 -6.89
C MET A 74 -4.56 14.56 -7.80
N LEU A 75 -4.35 15.77 -7.27
CA LEU A 75 -4.54 17.04 -7.96
C LEU A 75 -3.23 17.66 -8.46
N LEU A 76 -2.12 17.40 -7.76
CA LEU A 76 -0.82 17.95 -8.09
C LEU A 76 -0.36 17.49 -9.48
N ASP A 77 0.10 18.45 -10.29
CA ASP A 77 0.83 18.17 -11.52
C ASP A 77 2.29 17.80 -11.18
N PRO A 78 2.75 16.56 -11.46
CA PRO A 78 4.12 16.14 -11.20
C PRO A 78 5.15 16.87 -12.07
N ALA A 79 4.77 17.31 -13.28
CA ALA A 79 5.69 17.97 -14.22
C ALA A 79 6.03 19.40 -13.76
N ALA A 80 5.17 20.02 -12.96
CA ALA A 80 5.36 21.36 -12.42
C ALA A 80 6.24 21.40 -11.16
N LEU A 81 6.54 20.25 -10.54
CA LEU A 81 7.28 20.23 -9.28
C LEU A 81 8.79 20.45 -9.47
N THR A 82 9.31 21.42 -8.74
CA THR A 82 10.75 21.55 -8.51
C THR A 82 11.24 20.58 -7.42
N GLU A 83 12.54 20.27 -7.40
CA GLU A 83 13.13 19.44 -6.34
C GLU A 83 12.92 20.06 -4.95
N LYS A 84 12.96 21.40 -4.86
CA LYS A 84 12.72 22.14 -3.61
C LYS A 84 11.29 21.91 -3.10
N GLU A 85 10.30 22.05 -3.97
CA GLU A 85 8.89 21.84 -3.61
C GLU A 85 8.63 20.38 -3.24
N ALA A 86 9.12 19.41 -4.02
CA ALA A 86 8.95 18.00 -3.70
C ALA A 86 9.52 17.62 -2.32
N ARG A 87 10.67 18.17 -1.94
CA ARG A 87 11.22 18.01 -0.59
C ARG A 87 10.36 18.70 0.46
N ALA A 88 9.86 19.90 0.18
CA ALA A 88 8.97 20.62 1.10
C ALA A 88 7.63 19.91 1.32
N LEU A 89 7.14 19.15 0.32
CA LEU A 89 5.97 18.30 0.49
C LEU A 89 6.26 17.16 1.48
N LEU A 90 7.42 16.52 1.37
CA LEU A 90 7.76 15.36 2.22
C LEU A 90 8.16 15.74 3.66
N GLU A 91 8.88 16.85 3.85
CA GLU A 91 9.43 17.28 5.16
C GLU A 91 8.42 17.30 6.34
N PRO A 92 7.17 17.81 6.19
CA PRO A 92 6.21 17.85 7.30
C PRO A 92 5.51 16.51 7.60
N LEU A 93 5.81 15.45 6.85
CA LEU A 93 5.14 14.16 7.03
C LEU A 93 5.74 13.40 8.21
N SER A 94 4.87 12.80 9.03
CA SER A 94 5.24 11.97 10.18
C SER A 94 4.76 10.52 10.07
N ASN A 95 3.98 10.20 9.02
CA ASN A 95 3.41 8.88 8.79
C ASN A 95 3.72 8.34 7.39
N GLN A 96 3.77 7.01 7.28
CA GLN A 96 4.14 6.29 6.06
C GLN A 96 3.09 6.43 4.96
N THR A 97 1.80 6.47 5.32
CA THR A 97 0.69 6.50 4.36
C THR A 97 0.78 7.69 3.42
N LEU A 98 0.95 8.91 3.97
CA LEU A 98 1.09 10.10 3.14
C LEU A 98 2.37 10.12 2.32
N VAL A 99 3.46 9.53 2.83
CA VAL A 99 4.71 9.37 2.07
C VAL A 99 4.47 8.48 0.87
N ASP A 100 3.81 7.34 1.06
CA ASP A 100 3.53 6.39 -0.02
C ASP A 100 2.54 6.96 -1.05
N GLU A 101 1.53 7.73 -0.60
CA GLU A 101 0.60 8.43 -1.49
C GLU A 101 1.33 9.51 -2.32
N LEU A 102 2.19 10.31 -1.69
CA LEU A 102 3.00 11.34 -2.37
C LEU A 102 3.96 10.70 -3.39
N VAL A 103 4.69 9.66 -3.00
CA VAL A 103 5.63 8.97 -3.88
C VAL A 103 4.91 8.29 -5.04
N GLY A 104 3.89 7.49 -4.72
CA GLY A 104 3.22 6.61 -5.68
C GLY A 104 2.31 7.34 -6.65
N ARG A 105 1.70 8.47 -6.27
CA ARG A 105 0.83 9.25 -7.16
C ARG A 105 1.52 10.40 -7.86
N VAL A 106 2.52 11.01 -7.21
CA VAL A 106 3.10 12.27 -7.67
C VAL A 106 4.55 12.06 -8.07
N LEU A 107 5.42 11.77 -7.10
CA LEU A 107 6.87 11.92 -7.31
C LEU A 107 7.45 10.91 -8.30
N VAL A 108 6.90 9.69 -8.38
CA VAL A 108 7.35 8.69 -9.38
C VAL A 108 7.06 9.12 -10.83
N HIS A 109 6.15 10.08 -11.02
CA HIS A 109 5.79 10.64 -12.32
C HIS A 109 6.51 11.96 -12.63
N ALA A 110 7.22 12.54 -11.67
CA ALA A 110 7.91 13.81 -11.83
C ALA A 110 9.25 13.65 -12.58
N PRO A 111 9.68 14.63 -13.41
CA PRO A 111 10.98 14.60 -14.07
C PRO A 111 12.17 14.51 -13.08
N ILE A 112 11.96 15.00 -11.87
CA ILE A 112 12.94 15.01 -10.77
C ILE A 112 13.02 13.69 -9.96
N ALA A 113 12.26 12.65 -10.35
CA ALA A 113 12.14 11.41 -9.57
C ALA A 113 13.49 10.74 -9.26
N GLU A 114 14.39 10.68 -10.24
CA GLU A 114 15.72 10.08 -10.08
C GLU A 114 16.60 10.85 -9.09
N ALA A 115 16.66 12.18 -9.24
CA ALA A 115 17.44 13.03 -8.34
C ALA A 115 16.96 12.89 -6.88
N LEU A 116 15.63 12.85 -6.67
CA LEU A 116 15.04 12.60 -5.36
C LEU A 116 15.34 11.21 -4.83
N GLN A 117 15.25 10.17 -5.67
CA GLN A 117 15.57 8.80 -5.29
C GLN A 117 17.00 8.70 -4.76
N VAL A 118 17.98 9.17 -5.53
CA VAL A 118 19.41 9.12 -5.14
C VAL A 118 19.63 9.87 -3.83
N ARG A 119 19.13 11.11 -3.74
CA ARG A 119 19.27 11.94 -2.53
C ARG A 119 18.70 11.25 -1.28
N TRP A 120 17.52 10.66 -1.40
CA TRP A 120 16.80 10.17 -0.23
C TRP A 120 17.22 8.78 0.20
N MET A 121 17.57 7.90 -0.74
CA MET A 121 17.92 6.51 -0.44
C MET A 121 19.17 6.38 0.44
N ASP A 122 20.08 7.34 0.36
CA ASP A 122 21.31 7.41 1.18
C ASP A 122 21.16 8.35 2.40
N GLY A 123 19.97 8.92 2.62
CA GLY A 123 19.70 9.84 3.71
C GLY A 123 19.56 9.16 5.08
N SER A 124 19.84 9.91 6.16
CA SER A 124 19.71 9.44 7.54
C SER A 124 18.28 9.46 8.09
N LYS A 125 17.40 10.32 7.54
CA LYS A 125 16.01 10.44 7.98
C LYS A 125 15.16 9.28 7.45
N GLU A 126 14.41 8.62 8.32
CA GLU A 126 13.65 7.40 7.98
C GLU A 126 12.65 7.57 6.84
N LEU A 127 11.78 8.60 6.90
CA LEU A 127 10.71 8.77 5.92
C LEU A 127 11.23 9.16 4.52
N PRO A 128 12.20 10.10 4.38
CA PRO A 128 12.93 10.26 3.13
C PRO A 128 13.54 8.95 2.64
N ARG A 129 14.28 8.21 3.48
CA ARG A 129 14.92 6.96 3.06
C ARG A 129 13.93 5.92 2.56
N ARG A 130 12.79 5.76 3.23
CA ARG A 130 11.64 4.97 2.75
C ARG A 130 11.19 5.45 1.37
N ALA A 131 10.99 6.75 1.19
CA ALA A 131 10.55 7.34 -0.08
C ALA A 131 11.55 7.09 -1.21
N GLY A 132 12.86 7.14 -0.94
CA GLY A 132 13.91 6.82 -1.91
C GLY A 132 13.79 5.38 -2.44
N TRP A 133 13.65 4.40 -1.53
CA TRP A 133 13.44 2.99 -1.93
C TRP A 133 12.13 2.78 -2.71
N LYS A 134 11.04 3.46 -2.31
CA LYS A 134 9.76 3.41 -3.02
C LYS A 134 9.83 4.05 -4.40
N LEU A 135 10.59 5.14 -4.55
CA LEU A 135 10.85 5.78 -5.84
C LEU A 135 11.61 4.85 -6.77
N LEU A 136 12.67 4.18 -6.29
CA LEU A 136 13.42 3.21 -7.08
C LEU A 136 12.49 2.10 -7.59
N ALA A 137 11.71 1.50 -6.69
CA ALA A 137 10.72 0.49 -7.04
C ALA A 137 9.72 1.00 -8.10
N GLY A 138 9.19 2.21 -7.91
CA GLY A 138 8.28 2.85 -8.86
C GLY A 138 8.90 3.08 -10.23
N ARG A 139 10.15 3.55 -10.29
CA ARG A 139 10.91 3.71 -11.54
C ARG A 139 11.14 2.37 -12.25
N ILE A 140 11.49 1.32 -11.50
CA ILE A 140 11.63 -0.04 -12.02
C ILE A 140 10.33 -0.51 -12.68
N ALA A 141 9.19 -0.36 -11.98
CA ALA A 141 7.88 -0.75 -12.52
C ALA A 141 7.50 -0.03 -13.82
N ARG A 142 8.03 1.18 -14.02
CA ARG A 142 7.79 2.02 -15.20
C ARG A 142 8.84 1.85 -16.30
N GLY A 143 9.86 1.01 -16.10
CA GLY A 143 10.98 0.86 -17.05
C GLY A 143 11.86 2.11 -17.18
N LEU A 144 11.89 2.94 -16.13
CA LEU A 144 12.63 4.22 -16.09
C LEU A 144 13.99 4.10 -15.37
N ALA A 145 14.34 2.92 -14.86
CA ALA A 145 15.60 2.62 -14.20
C ALA A 145 16.47 1.71 -15.09
N LYS A 146 16.84 2.21 -16.29
CA LYS A 146 17.50 1.40 -17.33
C LYS A 146 18.97 1.09 -17.04
N ASP A 147 19.57 1.98 -16.29
CA ASP A 147 20.97 2.10 -15.91
C ASP A 147 21.21 1.61 -14.47
N LEU A 148 20.21 0.97 -13.87
CA LEU A 148 20.29 0.35 -12.56
C LEU A 148 21.19 -0.89 -12.58
N ASP A 149 22.21 -0.90 -11.73
CA ASP A 149 22.89 -2.14 -11.35
C ASP A 149 21.99 -2.95 -10.41
N VAL A 150 21.25 -3.90 -10.99
CA VAL A 150 20.28 -4.71 -10.25
C VAL A 150 20.97 -5.62 -9.24
N ARG A 151 22.13 -6.20 -9.57
CA ARG A 151 22.84 -7.12 -8.65
C ARG A 151 23.40 -6.37 -7.46
N ALA A 152 24.02 -5.20 -7.68
CA ALA A 152 24.46 -4.34 -6.57
C ALA A 152 23.29 -3.88 -5.71
N THR A 153 22.14 -3.57 -6.32
CA THR A 153 20.92 -3.19 -5.58
C THR A 153 20.39 -4.33 -4.72
N LEU A 154 20.37 -5.57 -5.25
CA LEU A 154 19.95 -6.76 -4.51
C LEU A 154 20.89 -7.05 -3.33
N ALA A 155 22.21 -6.95 -3.52
CA ALA A 155 23.18 -7.10 -2.43
C ALA A 155 22.98 -6.03 -1.34
N ARG A 156 22.72 -4.79 -1.75
CA ARG A 156 22.41 -3.68 -0.84
C ARG A 156 21.13 -3.93 -0.04
N ILE A 157 20.07 -4.43 -0.68
CA ILE A 157 18.81 -4.82 -0.03
C ILE A 157 19.07 -5.87 1.06
N GLU A 158 19.83 -6.93 0.74
CA GLU A 158 20.12 -8.02 1.66
C GLU A 158 20.90 -7.53 2.89
N HIS A 159 21.84 -6.60 2.69
CA HIS A 159 22.61 -5.99 3.77
C HIS A 159 21.79 -4.98 4.61
N GLU A 160 20.97 -4.13 3.97
CA GLU A 160 20.31 -3.02 4.65
C GLU A 160 18.95 -3.37 5.26
N LEU A 161 18.23 -4.38 4.76
CA LEU A 161 16.89 -4.72 5.28
C LEU A 161 16.91 -5.13 6.77
N PRO A 162 17.81 -6.02 7.24
CA PRO A 162 17.77 -6.47 8.63
C PRO A 162 17.97 -5.37 9.67
N PRO A 163 18.97 -4.46 9.55
CA PRO A 163 19.22 -3.42 10.54
C PRO A 163 18.39 -2.15 10.32
N ALA A 164 17.69 -2.00 9.20
CA ALA A 164 16.95 -0.77 8.89
C ALA A 164 15.86 -0.46 9.94
N PRO A 165 15.55 0.83 10.19
CA PRO A 165 14.40 1.21 11.00
C PRO A 165 13.09 0.67 10.42
N TYR A 166 12.12 0.41 11.28
CA TYR A 166 10.85 -0.24 10.92
C TYR A 166 10.19 0.38 9.67
N ARG A 167 10.15 1.72 9.60
CA ARG A 167 9.53 2.43 8.48
C ARG A 167 10.30 2.32 7.17
N VAL A 168 11.61 2.10 7.25
CA VAL A 168 12.49 1.94 6.10
C VAL A 168 12.46 0.49 5.59
N LYS A 169 12.35 -0.50 6.49
CA LYS A 169 12.29 -1.93 6.13
C LYS A 169 11.23 -2.22 5.08
N GLU A 170 10.04 -1.67 5.23
CA GLU A 170 8.98 -1.88 4.26
C GLU A 170 9.34 -1.29 2.88
N GLY A 171 9.98 -0.13 2.82
CA GLY A 171 10.44 0.45 1.55
C GLY A 171 11.49 -0.41 0.84
N ILE A 172 12.45 -0.95 1.61
CA ILE A 172 13.48 -1.86 1.10
C ILE A 172 12.84 -3.17 0.59
N ASN A 173 11.99 -3.81 1.41
CA ASN A 173 11.29 -5.04 1.04
C ASN A 173 10.37 -4.84 -0.17
N PHE A 174 9.71 -3.69 -0.26
CA PHE A 174 8.92 -3.32 -1.43
C PHE A 174 9.80 -3.24 -2.68
N CYS A 175 10.99 -2.65 -2.61
CA CYS A 175 11.91 -2.63 -3.75
C CYS A 175 12.35 -4.05 -4.17
N LEU A 176 12.63 -4.95 -3.22
CA LEU A 176 12.93 -6.35 -3.51
C LEU A 176 11.80 -7.04 -4.28
N VAL A 177 10.56 -6.87 -3.82
CA VAL A 177 9.38 -7.42 -4.49
C VAL A 177 9.21 -6.82 -5.88
N TRP A 178 9.42 -5.51 -6.05
CA TRP A 178 9.28 -4.84 -7.34
C TRP A 178 10.33 -5.29 -8.35
N ILE A 179 11.58 -5.50 -7.94
CA ILE A 179 12.60 -6.14 -8.78
C ILE A 179 12.09 -7.51 -9.24
N GLY A 180 11.64 -8.35 -8.31
CA GLY A 180 11.15 -9.69 -8.64
C GLY A 180 9.92 -9.71 -9.54
N LEU A 181 9.09 -8.66 -9.51
CA LEU A 181 7.88 -8.55 -10.32
C LEU A 181 8.09 -7.91 -11.69
N HIS A 182 9.07 -7.04 -11.85
CA HIS A 182 9.22 -6.22 -13.05
C HIS A 182 10.48 -6.52 -13.85
N LEU A 183 11.44 -7.24 -13.27
CA LEU A 183 12.68 -7.65 -13.91
C LEU A 183 12.76 -9.18 -13.92
N PRO A 184 12.17 -9.87 -14.93
CA PRO A 184 12.03 -11.33 -14.93
C PRO A 184 13.35 -12.11 -14.77
N ALA A 185 14.45 -11.55 -15.29
CA ALA A 185 15.79 -12.13 -15.16
C ALA A 185 16.27 -12.25 -13.70
N TYR A 186 15.67 -11.48 -12.77
CA TYR A 186 16.04 -11.41 -11.36
C TYR A 186 14.95 -11.93 -10.42
N THR A 187 13.85 -12.47 -10.94
CA THR A 187 12.73 -12.95 -10.10
C THR A 187 13.18 -14.03 -9.11
N GLN A 188 13.94 -15.03 -9.57
CA GLN A 188 14.41 -16.11 -8.71
C GLN A 188 15.42 -15.63 -7.66
N GLU A 189 16.29 -14.69 -8.04
CA GLU A 189 17.26 -14.10 -7.12
C GLU A 189 16.56 -13.29 -6.02
N ALA A 190 15.55 -12.49 -6.38
CA ALA A 190 14.74 -11.74 -5.41
C ALA A 190 13.97 -12.65 -4.45
N ILE A 191 13.45 -13.79 -4.94
CA ILE A 191 12.81 -14.82 -4.10
C ILE A 191 13.83 -15.41 -3.13
N ALA A 192 15.00 -15.84 -3.62
CA ALA A 192 16.03 -16.46 -2.79
C ALA A 192 16.55 -15.50 -1.69
N ILE A 193 16.68 -14.20 -1.98
CA ILE A 193 16.98 -13.18 -0.97
C ILE A 193 15.87 -13.09 0.07
N GLY A 194 14.60 -13.06 -0.38
CA GLY A 194 13.44 -13.04 0.51
C GLY A 194 13.39 -14.25 1.44
N GLU A 195 13.74 -15.44 0.96
CA GLU A 195 13.83 -16.68 1.76
C GLU A 195 14.92 -16.57 2.84
N ARG A 196 16.10 -16.06 2.50
CA ARG A 196 17.20 -15.86 3.47
C ARG A 196 16.87 -14.81 4.53
N LEU A 197 16.22 -13.72 4.14
CA LEU A 197 15.85 -12.63 5.04
C LEU A 197 14.62 -12.95 5.91
N GLY A 198 13.75 -13.86 5.45
CA GLY A 198 12.50 -14.19 6.12
C GLY A 198 11.50 -13.02 6.12
N ARG A 199 10.45 -13.14 6.93
CA ARG A 199 9.43 -12.09 7.07
C ARG A 199 9.93 -10.98 7.99
N TRP A 200 10.11 -9.78 7.45
CA TRP A 200 10.63 -8.63 8.21
C TRP A 200 9.60 -8.04 9.21
N ASP A 201 8.30 -8.14 8.92
CA ASP A 201 7.22 -7.64 9.79
C ASP A 201 6.65 -8.79 10.63
N PRO A 202 6.83 -8.77 11.98
CA PRO A 202 6.33 -9.85 12.83
C PRO A 202 4.82 -9.77 13.05
N ARG A 203 4.16 -8.65 12.72
CA ARG A 203 2.73 -8.44 12.99
C ARG A 203 1.85 -9.46 12.27
N PRO A 204 0.68 -9.80 12.85
CA PRO A 204 -0.27 -10.69 12.20
C PRO A 204 -0.74 -10.11 10.86
N ILE A 205 -0.81 -10.96 9.84
CA ILE A 205 -1.36 -10.58 8.53
C ILE A 205 -2.89 -10.58 8.65
N PRO A 206 -3.57 -9.45 8.42
CA PRO A 206 -5.03 -9.41 8.44
C PRO A 206 -5.62 -10.34 7.37
N LYS A 207 -6.80 -10.90 7.63
CA LYS A 207 -7.46 -11.83 6.70
C LYS A 207 -7.64 -11.18 5.33
N GLY A 208 -7.19 -11.87 4.28
CA GLY A 208 -7.29 -11.41 2.89
C GLY A 208 -6.19 -10.45 2.44
N CYS A 209 -5.27 -10.04 3.32
CA CYS A 209 -4.09 -9.26 2.93
C CYS A 209 -2.97 -10.18 2.42
N THR A 210 -2.13 -9.65 1.53
CA THR A 210 -0.91 -10.33 1.10
C THR A 210 0.16 -10.20 2.17
N SER A 211 0.93 -11.27 2.37
CA SER A 211 2.03 -11.34 3.31
C SER A 211 3.12 -10.31 2.99
N SER A 212 3.78 -9.79 4.03
CA SER A 212 4.99 -8.97 3.88
C SER A 212 6.24 -9.80 3.55
N TYR A 213 6.12 -11.13 3.56
CA TYR A 213 7.16 -12.05 3.15
C TYR A 213 7.33 -12.00 1.61
N ALA A 214 8.50 -11.55 1.16
CA ALA A 214 8.74 -11.24 -0.25
C ALA A 214 8.44 -12.40 -1.23
N PRO A 215 8.84 -13.66 -0.96
CA PRO A 215 8.53 -14.78 -1.85
C PRO A 215 7.02 -14.98 -2.07
N GLU A 216 6.24 -14.98 -0.98
CA GLU A 216 4.78 -15.09 -1.05
C GLU A 216 4.16 -13.91 -1.78
N TRP A 217 4.66 -12.70 -1.54
CA TRP A 217 4.14 -11.50 -2.19
C TRP A 217 4.42 -11.50 -3.71
N ILE A 218 5.63 -11.86 -4.11
CA ILE A 218 6.01 -12.00 -5.53
C ILE A 218 5.10 -13.05 -6.19
N ALA A 219 5.00 -14.25 -5.60
CA ALA A 219 4.18 -15.33 -6.15
C ALA A 219 2.70 -14.94 -6.28
N ALA A 220 2.12 -14.35 -5.22
CA ALA A 220 0.72 -13.92 -5.21
C ALA A 220 0.45 -12.83 -6.26
N SER A 221 1.36 -11.87 -6.43
CA SER A 221 1.20 -10.78 -7.40
C SER A 221 1.34 -11.27 -8.84
N LEU A 222 2.25 -12.21 -9.11
CA LEU A 222 2.37 -12.84 -10.43
C LEU A 222 1.14 -13.69 -10.77
N ALA A 223 0.57 -14.41 -9.79
CA ALA A 223 -0.69 -15.14 -9.97
C ALA A 223 -1.85 -14.21 -10.34
N LEU A 224 -1.99 -13.08 -9.62
CA LEU A 224 -3.00 -12.08 -9.94
C LEU A 224 -2.86 -11.52 -11.36
N ARG A 225 -1.61 -11.30 -11.84
CA ARG A 225 -1.36 -10.84 -13.22
C ARG A 225 -1.77 -11.85 -14.28
N ARG A 226 -1.84 -13.14 -13.94
CA ARG A 226 -2.36 -14.22 -14.80
C ARG A 226 -3.87 -14.43 -14.66
N GLY A 227 -4.57 -13.60 -13.88
CA GLY A 227 -5.99 -13.77 -13.59
C GLY A 227 -6.30 -14.88 -12.58
N GLU A 228 -5.29 -15.40 -11.89
CA GLU A 228 -5.46 -16.46 -10.89
C GLU A 228 -5.86 -15.86 -9.53
N LYS A 229 -6.53 -16.67 -8.69
CA LYS A 229 -6.76 -16.32 -7.28
C LYS A 229 -5.47 -16.49 -6.48
N THR A 230 -5.19 -15.58 -5.55
CA THR A 230 -4.11 -15.76 -4.57
C THR A 230 -4.38 -16.95 -3.66
N GLU A 231 -3.33 -17.55 -3.09
CA GLU A 231 -3.47 -18.64 -2.11
C GLU A 231 -4.31 -18.22 -0.90
N ALA A 232 -4.14 -16.99 -0.42
CA ALA A 232 -4.99 -16.42 0.63
C ALA A 232 -6.48 -16.43 0.24
N ARG A 233 -6.80 -16.08 -1.01
CA ARG A 233 -8.19 -16.09 -1.50
C ARG A 233 -8.72 -17.51 -1.68
N LYS A 234 -7.90 -18.43 -2.21
CA LYS A 234 -8.26 -19.85 -2.31
C LYS A 234 -8.55 -20.44 -0.92
N ALA A 235 -7.72 -20.14 0.07
CA ALA A 235 -7.90 -20.58 1.45
C ALA A 235 -9.18 -19.99 2.08
N MET A 236 -9.48 -18.71 1.84
CA MET A 236 -10.73 -18.09 2.29
C MET A 236 -11.96 -18.74 1.64
N ASP A 237 -11.94 -18.94 0.33
CA ASP A 237 -13.03 -19.60 -0.41
C ASP A 237 -13.21 -21.05 0.08
N ALA A 238 -12.12 -21.78 0.33
CA ALA A 238 -12.16 -23.13 0.88
C ALA A 238 -12.72 -23.16 2.31
N ALA A 239 -12.31 -22.24 3.19
CA ALA A 239 -12.84 -22.11 4.54
C ALA A 239 -14.33 -21.74 4.56
N ALA A 240 -14.77 -20.88 3.64
CA ALA A 240 -16.18 -20.55 3.46
C ALA A 240 -16.98 -21.78 3.00
N LYS A 241 -16.47 -22.55 2.04
CA LYS A 241 -17.09 -23.81 1.59
C LYS A 241 -17.16 -24.86 2.71
N ALA A 242 -16.09 -25.03 3.49
CA ALA A 242 -16.07 -25.97 4.61
C ALA A 242 -17.10 -25.63 5.70
N LYS A 243 -17.35 -24.34 5.93
CA LYS A 243 -18.41 -23.87 6.85
C LYS A 243 -19.83 -24.02 6.28
N ALA A 244 -19.97 -24.10 4.96
CA ALA A 244 -21.26 -24.23 4.29
C ALA A 244 -21.75 -25.68 4.16
N THR A 245 -20.90 -26.69 4.40
CA THR A 245 -21.29 -28.10 4.34
C THR A 245 -21.97 -28.54 5.65
N PRO A 246 -23.27 -28.88 5.68
CA PRO A 246 -23.94 -29.31 6.91
C PRO A 246 -23.46 -30.71 7.33
N ALA A 247 -23.21 -30.89 8.63
CA ALA A 247 -22.95 -32.19 9.24
C ALA A 247 -24.16 -33.13 9.09
N ARG A 248 -24.22 -33.90 8.00
CA ARG A 248 -25.22 -34.94 7.79
C ARG A 248 -24.73 -36.28 8.31
N LYS A 249 -24.79 -36.48 9.64
CA LYS A 249 -24.88 -37.80 10.28
C LYS A 249 -25.65 -37.66 11.60
N LYS A 250 -26.99 -37.65 11.52
CA LYS A 250 -27.82 -38.08 12.66
C LYS A 250 -27.83 -39.61 12.65
N SER A 251 -27.30 -40.18 13.71
CA SER A 251 -27.42 -41.59 14.07
C SER A 251 -28.90 -41.99 14.13
N ALA A 252 -29.29 -42.96 13.31
CA ALA A 252 -30.59 -43.61 13.43
C ALA A 252 -30.57 -44.48 14.69
N GLY A 253 -31.13 -43.96 15.79
CA GLY A 253 -31.41 -44.74 16.99
C GLY A 253 -32.40 -45.85 16.66
N LYS A 254 -31.96 -47.11 16.71
CA LYS A 254 -32.80 -48.30 16.66
C LYS A 254 -33.77 -48.27 17.84
N ARG A 255 -35.07 -48.16 17.57
CA ARG A 255 -36.16 -48.37 18.53
C ARG A 255 -36.44 -49.89 18.58
N PRO A 256 -36.47 -50.55 19.75
CA PRO A 256 -36.72 -51.99 19.83
C PRO A 256 -38.22 -52.29 19.60
N PRO A 257 -38.58 -53.46 19.02
CA PRO A 257 -39.96 -53.78 18.72
C PRO A 257 -40.72 -54.24 19.97
N ALA A 258 -41.94 -53.72 20.13
CA ALA A 258 -42.88 -54.13 21.16
C ALA A 258 -43.36 -55.57 20.91
N LYS A 259 -43.20 -56.44 21.91
CA LYS A 259 -43.73 -57.80 21.90
C LYS A 259 -45.25 -57.77 21.99
N LYS A 260 -45.92 -58.32 20.97
CA LYS A 260 -47.29 -58.83 21.06
C LYS A 260 -47.32 -60.02 22.01
N ARG A 261 -48.28 -60.06 22.94
CA ARG A 261 -48.93 -61.30 23.37
C ARG A 261 -50.43 -61.06 23.49
N ALA A 262 -51.16 -62.05 22.98
CA ALA A 262 -52.60 -62.07 22.79
C ALA A 262 -53.28 -62.91 23.87
N ARG A 263 -54.59 -62.66 24.01
CA ARG A 263 -55.61 -63.30 24.86
C ARG A 263 -55.55 -63.00 26.35
#